data_AF-A0A537E1R6-F1
#
_entry.id   AF-A0A537E1R6-F1
#
_cell.length_a   1.000
_cell.length_b   1.000
_cell.length_c   1.000
_cell.angle_alpha   90.00
_cell.angle_beta   90.00
_cell.angle_gamma   90.00
#
_symmetry.space_group_name_H-M   'P 1'
#
loop_
_entity.id
_entity.type
_entity.pdbx_description
1 polymer ?
#
loop_
_entity_poly.entity_id
_entity_poly.type
_entity_poly.pdbx_seq_one_letter_code
_entity_poly.pdbx_strand_id
1 'polypeptide(L)'
;MTAQKNSVSVPEAVREILTRNYPIYQCLKMKLMNFHSLAQLIQPQVKQLSGKDATINTLVVAIKRFSDTLSNDKSPDASRVLKDARISLSSGIVDVTIRAPKTQFSTIIKELSEVWSDLSEFPHIFPLSNSIKLILPGEDYALVRGKLENLREATTQANVAKLTLNLLPRAEMTPGIASYITELLFRNGINILDAFLGYGDIIMVVDDRDGPLAYDVLQGEIHGSSTWRSGNHGPSR
;
A
#
# COMPACT_ATOMS: atom_id res chain seq x y z
N MET A 1 -10.37 46.46 -5.63
CA MET A 1 -11.49 45.51 -5.84
C MET A 1 -11.04 44.16 -5.33
N THR A 2 -11.39 43.83 -4.10
CA THR A 2 -10.96 42.61 -3.39
C THR A 2 -11.75 41.42 -3.92
N ALA A 3 -11.02 40.40 -4.38
CA ALA A 3 -11.58 39.17 -4.89
C ALA A 3 -12.45 38.48 -3.83
N GLN A 4 -13.71 38.22 -4.20
CA GLN A 4 -14.67 37.47 -3.41
C GLN A 4 -14.17 36.04 -3.30
N LYS A 5 -13.61 35.68 -2.14
CA LYS A 5 -13.19 34.32 -1.82
C LYS A 5 -14.46 33.47 -1.77
N ASN A 6 -14.72 32.68 -2.81
CA ASN A 6 -15.89 31.80 -2.89
C ASN A 6 -15.92 30.87 -1.68
N SER A 7 -16.75 31.21 -0.68
CA SER A 7 -16.93 30.38 0.50
C SER A 7 -17.80 29.19 0.12
N VAL A 8 -17.26 27.98 0.28
CA VAL A 8 -17.99 26.74 0.04
C VAL A 8 -19.17 26.63 1.00
N SER A 9 -20.26 25.98 0.56
CA SER A 9 -21.42 25.73 1.43
C SER A 9 -21.04 24.82 2.60
N VAL A 10 -21.78 24.87 3.71
CA VAL A 10 -21.53 23.97 4.87
C VAL A 10 -21.56 22.48 4.46
N PRO A 11 -22.54 21.99 3.68
CA PRO A 11 -22.52 20.61 3.18
C PRO A 11 -21.30 20.29 2.31
N GLU A 12 -20.85 21.23 1.48
CA GLU A 12 -19.68 21.04 0.64
C GLU A 12 -18.39 20.98 1.46
N ALA A 13 -18.23 21.87 2.44
CA ALA A 13 -17.12 21.85 3.37
C ALA A 13 -17.08 20.54 4.17
N VAL A 14 -18.24 20.06 4.64
CA VAL A 14 -18.37 18.75 5.31
C VAL A 14 -17.92 17.63 4.37
N ARG A 15 -18.39 17.59 3.12
CA ARG A 15 -17.97 16.59 2.14
C ARG A 15 -16.46 16.62 1.91
N GLU A 16 -15.90 17.80 1.70
CA GLU A 16 -14.48 17.98 1.42
C GLU A 16 -13.60 17.50 2.59
N ILE A 17 -13.92 17.91 3.82
CA ILE A 17 -13.20 17.50 5.03
C ILE A 17 -13.24 15.99 5.19
N LEU A 18 -14.44 15.40 5.08
CA LEU A 18 -14.64 13.98 5.35
C LEU A 18 -14.06 13.09 4.26
N THR A 19 -14.05 13.53 3.00
CA THR A 19 -13.45 12.78 1.89
C THR A 19 -11.92 12.78 1.97
N ARG A 20 -11.32 13.86 2.47
CA ARG A 20 -9.85 13.97 2.63
C ARG A 20 -9.30 13.10 3.76
N ASN A 21 -10.11 12.79 4.78
CA ASN A 21 -9.70 11.92 5.88
C ASN A 21 -10.13 10.48 5.61
N TYR A 22 -9.22 9.68 5.03
CA TYR A 22 -9.52 8.32 4.60
C TYR A 22 -10.09 7.41 5.71
N PRO A 23 -9.51 7.33 6.93
CA PRO A 23 -10.10 6.53 8.01
C PRO A 23 -11.53 6.95 8.37
N ILE A 24 -11.80 8.25 8.50
CA ILE A 24 -13.15 8.75 8.80
C ILE A 24 -14.11 8.42 7.65
N TYR A 25 -13.67 8.60 6.40
CA TYR A 25 -14.46 8.27 5.22
C TYR A 25 -14.89 6.79 5.18
N GLN A 26 -13.97 5.86 5.47
CA GLN A 26 -14.29 4.44 5.53
C GLN A 26 -15.30 4.15 6.65
N CYS A 27 -15.10 4.68 7.86
CA CYS A 27 -16.04 4.51 8.97
C CYS A 27 -17.43 5.10 8.67
N LEU A 28 -17.50 6.20 7.91
CA LEU A 28 -18.77 6.79 7.43
C LEU A 28 -19.46 5.91 6.40
N LYS A 29 -18.72 5.32 5.46
CA LYS A 29 -19.25 4.37 4.47
C LYS A 29 -19.82 3.12 5.16
N MET A 30 -19.16 2.64 6.22
CA MET A 30 -19.58 1.48 7.02
C MET A 30 -20.65 1.78 8.07
N LYS A 31 -21.08 3.04 8.22
CA LYS A 31 -22.05 3.50 9.23
C LYS A 31 -21.63 3.19 10.69
N LEU A 32 -20.34 3.29 10.99
CA LEU A 32 -19.78 3.02 12.32
C LEU A 32 -19.59 4.28 13.19
N MET A 33 -19.75 5.47 12.62
CA MET A 33 -19.43 6.74 13.31
C MET A 33 -20.59 7.29 14.14
N ASN A 34 -20.29 7.82 15.32
CA ASN A 34 -21.17 8.74 16.01
C ASN A 34 -21.12 10.12 15.32
N PHE A 35 -22.20 10.50 14.63
CA PHE A 35 -22.24 11.75 13.88
C PHE A 35 -22.16 13.00 14.77
N HIS A 36 -22.58 12.92 16.04
CA HIS A 36 -22.49 14.04 16.96
C HIS A 36 -21.02 14.33 17.34
N SER A 37 -20.28 13.29 17.73
CA SER A 37 -18.85 13.41 18.04
C SER A 37 -18.05 13.86 16.82
N LEU A 38 -18.38 13.32 15.64
CA LEU A 38 -17.75 13.74 14.39
C LEU A 38 -18.05 15.21 14.04
N ALA A 39 -19.28 15.67 14.27
CA ALA A 39 -19.65 17.07 14.06
C ALA A 39 -18.84 18.02 14.94
N GLN A 40 -18.62 17.67 16.22
CA GLN A 40 -17.77 18.45 17.13
C GLN A 40 -16.32 18.50 16.62
N LEU A 41 -15.80 17.36 16.15
CA LEU A 41 -14.44 17.26 15.63
C LEU A 41 -14.21 18.16 14.41
N ILE A 42 -15.14 18.18 13.44
CA ILE A 42 -14.96 18.90 12.17
C ILE A 42 -15.46 20.35 12.20
N GLN A 43 -16.24 20.77 13.19
CA GLN A 43 -16.83 22.11 13.26
C GLN A 43 -15.81 23.25 13.07
N PRO A 44 -14.62 23.24 13.70
CA PRO A 44 -13.63 24.30 13.50
C PRO A 44 -13.15 24.38 12.04
N GLN A 45 -12.96 23.23 11.40
CA GLN A 45 -12.51 23.13 10.01
C GLN A 45 -13.61 23.60 9.04
N VAL A 46 -14.87 23.24 9.32
CA VAL A 46 -16.03 23.72 8.53
C VAL A 46 -16.14 25.24 8.62
N LYS A 47 -15.96 25.83 9.81
CA LYS A 47 -15.96 27.28 10.00
C LYS A 47 -14.85 27.96 9.22
N GLN A 48 -13.65 27.37 9.21
CA GLN A 48 -12.50 27.88 8.46
C GLN A 48 -12.73 27.84 6.94
N LEU A 49 -13.31 26.76 6.41
CA LEU A 49 -13.54 26.55 4.97
C LEU A 49 -14.73 27.33 4.43
N SER A 50 -15.86 27.29 5.15
CA SER A 50 -17.13 27.89 4.70
C SER A 50 -17.32 29.33 5.17
N GLY A 51 -16.52 29.81 6.14
CA GLY A 51 -16.74 31.09 6.80
C GLY A 51 -18.02 31.15 7.64
N LYS A 52 -18.73 30.04 7.80
CA LYS A 52 -20.04 29.95 8.49
C LYS A 52 -19.90 29.19 9.79
N ASP A 53 -20.54 29.71 10.84
CA ASP A 53 -20.60 29.07 12.14
C ASP A 53 -21.80 28.11 12.21
N ALA A 54 -21.61 26.89 11.70
CA ALA A 54 -22.66 25.88 11.67
C ALA A 54 -22.84 25.23 13.06
N THR A 55 -24.09 25.10 13.50
CA THR A 55 -24.42 24.36 14.73
C THR A 55 -24.12 22.87 14.58
N ILE A 56 -23.86 22.19 15.70
CA ILE A 56 -23.62 20.73 15.72
C ILE A 56 -24.77 19.96 15.05
N ASN A 57 -26.03 20.34 15.29
CA ASN A 57 -27.18 19.69 14.65
C ASN A 57 -27.19 19.87 13.12
N THR A 58 -26.83 21.06 12.63
CA THR A 58 -26.69 21.33 11.19
C THR A 58 -25.61 20.42 10.57
N LEU A 59 -24.48 20.27 11.27
CA LEU A 59 -23.40 19.40 10.84
C LEU A 59 -23.80 17.92 10.87
N VAL A 60 -24.50 17.46 11.91
CA VAL A 60 -25.01 16.08 11.99
C VAL A 60 -25.91 15.74 10.80
N VAL A 61 -26.81 16.66 10.42
CA VAL A 61 -27.68 16.47 9.25
C VAL A 61 -26.86 16.42 7.95
N ALA A 62 -25.88 17.31 7.80
CA ALA A 62 -25.00 17.32 6.63
C ALA A 62 -24.16 16.03 6.52
N ILE A 63 -23.56 15.59 7.63
CA ILE A 63 -22.78 14.34 7.74
C ILE A 63 -23.67 13.14 7.38
N LYS A 64 -24.87 13.06 7.98
CA LYS A 64 -25.81 11.96 7.72
C LYS A 64 -26.18 11.89 6.24
N ARG A 65 -26.58 13.03 5.64
CA ARG A 65 -26.90 13.09 4.21
C ARG A 65 -25.73 12.63 3.35
N PHE A 66 -24.51 13.04 3.67
CA PHE A 66 -23.33 12.58 2.96
C PHE A 66 -23.09 11.07 3.14
N SER A 67 -23.11 10.55 4.36
CA SER A 67 -22.96 9.11 4.65
C SER A 67 -24.00 8.26 3.92
N ASP A 68 -25.25 8.73 3.83
CA ASP A 68 -26.31 8.03 3.09
C ASP A 68 -25.99 7.95 1.58
N THR A 69 -25.29 8.93 1.00
CA THR A 69 -24.83 8.86 -0.41
C THR A 69 -23.69 7.85 -0.64
N LEU A 70 -22.93 7.48 0.39
CA LEU A 70 -21.81 6.54 0.28
C LEU A 70 -22.26 5.07 0.24
N SER A 71 -23.54 4.81 0.53
CA SER A 71 -24.05 3.47 0.87
C SER A 71 -24.28 2.53 -0.33
N ASN A 72 -23.77 2.82 -1.53
CA ASN A 72 -24.17 2.08 -2.75
C ASN A 72 -23.09 1.28 -3.49
N ASP A 73 -21.84 1.28 -3.03
CA ASP A 73 -20.84 0.38 -3.60
C ASP A 73 -20.60 -0.78 -2.64
N LYS A 74 -21.16 -1.94 -2.99
CA LYS A 74 -20.69 -3.26 -2.56
C LYS A 74 -19.27 -3.48 -3.10
N SER A 75 -18.32 -2.64 -2.71
CA SER A 75 -16.91 -2.89 -2.95
C SER A 75 -16.62 -4.25 -2.32
N PRO A 76 -16.09 -5.23 -3.07
CA PRO A 76 -15.70 -6.50 -2.51
C PRO A 76 -14.85 -6.24 -1.27
N ASP A 77 -15.19 -6.94 -0.20
CA ASP A 77 -14.43 -6.91 1.04
C ASP A 77 -12.97 -7.28 0.72
N ALA A 78 -12.05 -6.32 0.85
CA ALA A 78 -10.65 -6.48 0.46
C ALA A 78 -9.97 -7.65 1.21
N SER A 79 -10.49 -8.04 2.38
CA SER A 79 -10.03 -9.25 3.08
C SER A 79 -10.38 -10.53 2.33
N ARG A 80 -11.56 -10.59 1.68
CA ARG A 80 -12.00 -11.76 0.90
C ARG A 80 -11.22 -11.90 -0.40
N VAL A 81 -10.67 -10.80 -0.88
CA VAL A 81 -9.89 -10.71 -2.11
C VAL A 81 -8.55 -11.45 -1.98
N LEU A 82 -8.02 -11.58 -0.75
CA LEU A 82 -6.79 -12.33 -0.48
C LEU A 82 -6.99 -13.84 -0.32
N LYS A 83 -8.23 -14.35 -0.21
CA LYS A 83 -8.50 -15.74 0.20
C LYS A 83 -7.88 -16.84 -0.66
N ASP A 84 -7.56 -16.51 -1.91
CA ASP A 84 -6.97 -17.46 -2.87
C ASP A 84 -5.60 -16.97 -3.38
N ALA A 85 -5.03 -15.95 -2.74
CA ALA A 85 -3.72 -15.45 -3.09
C ALA A 85 -2.63 -16.46 -2.69
N ARG A 86 -1.50 -16.43 -3.39
CA ARG A 86 -0.29 -17.14 -2.98
C ARG A 86 0.72 -16.13 -2.50
N ILE A 87 1.47 -16.47 -1.45
CA ILE A 87 2.53 -15.64 -0.94
C ILE A 87 3.83 -16.42 -0.84
N SER A 88 4.94 -15.79 -1.19
CA SER A 88 6.29 -16.27 -0.97
C SER A 88 7.12 -15.23 -0.21
N LEU A 89 8.14 -15.71 0.50
CA LEU A 89 9.14 -14.90 1.20
C LEU A 89 10.53 -15.35 0.75
N SER A 90 11.36 -14.39 0.36
CA SER A 90 12.79 -14.60 0.07
C SER A 90 13.63 -13.65 0.91
N SER A 91 14.61 -14.18 1.64
CA SER A 91 15.61 -13.41 2.39
C SER A 91 16.89 -13.24 1.58
N GLY A 92 17.80 -12.38 2.06
CA GLY A 92 19.09 -12.16 1.41
C GLY A 92 18.98 -11.45 0.05
N ILE A 93 17.92 -10.66 -0.12
CA ILE A 93 17.66 -9.92 -1.35
C ILE A 93 18.45 -8.61 -1.35
N VAL A 94 18.85 -8.18 -2.54
CA VAL A 94 19.36 -6.84 -2.81
C VAL A 94 18.32 -6.07 -3.60
N ASP A 95 17.91 -4.91 -3.08
CA ASP A 95 17.14 -3.90 -3.79
C ASP A 95 18.06 -2.74 -4.17
N VAL A 96 18.34 -2.62 -5.47
CA VAL A 96 19.27 -1.62 -6.01
C VAL A 96 18.59 -0.73 -7.04
N THR A 97 18.85 0.57 -6.95
CA THR A 97 18.45 1.56 -7.95
C THR A 97 19.67 2.10 -8.66
N ILE A 98 19.71 1.96 -9.97
CA ILE A 98 20.84 2.35 -10.83
C ILE A 98 20.40 3.54 -11.68
N ARG A 99 21.17 4.63 -11.67
CA ARG A 99 20.86 5.79 -12.52
C ARG A 99 21.15 5.45 -13.96
N ALA A 100 20.17 5.66 -14.81
CA ALA A 100 20.25 5.31 -16.22
C ALA A 100 19.48 6.35 -17.05
N PRO A 101 20.16 7.11 -17.93
CA PRO A 101 19.48 7.90 -18.93
C PRO A 101 18.60 7.01 -19.81
N LYS A 102 17.44 7.52 -20.25
CA LYS A 102 16.52 6.76 -21.13
C LYS A 102 17.20 6.22 -22.39
N THR A 103 18.20 6.93 -22.91
CA THR A 103 18.99 6.54 -24.09
C THR A 103 19.85 5.29 -23.86
N GLN A 104 20.16 4.96 -22.61
CA GLN A 104 20.98 3.81 -22.24
C GLN A 104 20.15 2.59 -21.81
N PHE A 105 18.82 2.74 -21.67
CA PHE A 105 17.96 1.67 -21.16
C PHE A 105 18.07 0.39 -21.99
N SER A 106 18.03 0.48 -23.33
CA SER A 106 18.16 -0.68 -24.21
C SER A 106 19.51 -1.38 -24.08
N THR A 107 20.59 -0.61 -23.94
CA THR A 107 21.94 -1.14 -23.71
C THR A 107 22.00 -1.89 -22.39
N ILE A 108 21.43 -1.33 -21.32
CA ILE A 108 21.42 -1.95 -19.99
C ILE A 108 20.64 -3.25 -20.00
N ILE A 109 19.45 -3.28 -20.60
CA ILE A 109 18.68 -4.52 -20.72
C ILE A 109 19.46 -5.58 -21.51
N LYS A 110 20.19 -5.18 -22.55
CA LYS A 110 21.05 -6.09 -23.31
C LYS A 110 22.19 -6.65 -22.44
N GLU A 111 22.91 -5.79 -21.72
CA GLU A 111 24.00 -6.21 -20.83
C GLU A 111 23.51 -7.14 -19.71
N LEU A 112 22.35 -6.84 -19.12
CA LEU A 112 21.70 -7.71 -18.15
C LEU A 112 21.30 -9.07 -18.74
N SER A 113 20.88 -9.09 -20.01
CA SER A 113 20.48 -10.34 -20.68
C SER A 113 21.61 -11.34 -20.87
N GLU A 114 22.87 -10.88 -20.88
CA GLU A 114 24.03 -11.75 -21.03
C GLU A 114 24.30 -12.61 -19.79
N VAL A 115 23.79 -12.21 -18.62
CA VAL A 115 23.98 -12.94 -17.35
C VAL A 115 22.72 -13.66 -16.87
N TRP A 116 21.59 -13.50 -17.57
CA TRP A 116 20.29 -14.08 -17.14
C TRP A 116 20.29 -15.60 -17.00
N SER A 117 21.06 -16.33 -17.82
CA SER A 117 21.17 -17.79 -17.70
C SER A 117 21.87 -18.24 -16.42
N ASP A 118 22.64 -17.34 -15.82
CA ASP A 118 23.50 -17.63 -14.67
C ASP A 118 22.85 -17.20 -13.35
N LEU A 119 21.72 -16.49 -13.42
CA LEU A 119 20.96 -16.05 -12.25
C LEU A 119 20.19 -17.21 -11.65
N SER A 120 20.08 -17.22 -10.31
CA SER A 120 19.35 -18.26 -9.59
C SER A 120 17.83 -18.13 -9.75
N GLU A 121 17.33 -16.91 -9.98
CA GLU A 121 15.92 -16.63 -10.30
C GLU A 121 15.78 -15.52 -11.36
N PHE A 122 14.57 -15.36 -11.90
CA PHE A 122 14.27 -14.21 -12.76
C PHE A 122 14.35 -12.92 -11.93
N PRO A 123 15.21 -11.95 -12.30
CA PRO A 123 15.33 -10.70 -11.57
C PRO A 123 14.09 -9.84 -11.81
N HIS A 124 13.62 -9.14 -10.79
CA HIS A 124 12.59 -8.12 -10.99
C HIS A 124 13.26 -6.82 -11.46
N ILE A 125 12.89 -6.36 -12.66
CA ILE A 125 13.44 -5.17 -13.29
C ILE A 125 12.34 -4.15 -13.49
N PHE A 126 12.47 -2.99 -12.86
CA PHE A 126 11.50 -1.90 -12.95
C PHE A 126 12.12 -0.66 -13.59
N PRO A 127 11.67 -0.27 -14.80
CA PRO A 127 12.05 1.02 -15.37
C PRO A 127 11.39 2.15 -14.56
N LEU A 128 12.21 3.09 -14.09
CA LEU A 128 11.77 4.32 -13.44
C LEU A 128 12.03 5.52 -14.38
N SER A 129 11.77 6.75 -13.92
CA SER A 129 11.84 7.94 -14.78
C SER A 129 13.23 8.21 -15.38
N ASN A 130 14.30 7.95 -14.62
CA ASN A 130 15.70 8.17 -14.99
C ASN A 130 16.64 7.14 -14.32
N SER A 131 16.10 5.99 -13.98
CA SER A 131 16.79 4.92 -13.29
C SER A 131 16.13 3.59 -13.62
N ILE A 132 16.85 2.52 -13.31
CA ILE A 132 16.35 1.15 -13.34
C ILE A 132 16.49 0.62 -11.94
N LYS A 133 15.44 -0.02 -11.45
CA LYS A 133 15.48 -0.73 -10.18
C LYS A 133 15.53 -2.22 -10.41
N LEU A 134 16.35 -2.90 -9.63
CA LEU A 134 16.55 -4.34 -9.67
C LEU A 134 16.32 -4.90 -8.28
N ILE A 135 15.52 -5.95 -8.20
CA ILE A 135 15.34 -6.75 -6.98
C ILE A 135 15.72 -8.19 -7.34
N LEU A 136 16.77 -8.69 -6.68
CA LEU A 136 17.39 -9.98 -6.98
C LEU A 136 18.14 -10.52 -5.76
N PRO A 137 18.44 -11.83 -5.71
CA PRO A 137 19.27 -12.41 -4.67
C PRO A 137 20.66 -11.77 -4.58
N GLY A 138 21.23 -11.76 -3.39
CA GLY A 138 22.56 -11.17 -3.16
C GLY A 138 23.67 -11.85 -3.95
N GLU A 139 23.60 -13.17 -4.15
CA GLU A 139 24.56 -13.91 -4.98
C GLU A 139 24.52 -13.47 -6.45
N ASP A 140 23.34 -13.16 -6.97
CA ASP A 140 23.09 -12.74 -8.35
C ASP A 140 23.52 -11.28 -8.59
N TYR A 141 23.39 -10.45 -7.56
CA TYR A 141 23.79 -9.04 -7.63
C TYR A 141 25.27 -8.86 -7.96
N ALA A 142 26.15 -9.77 -7.53
CA ALA A 142 27.58 -9.70 -7.88
C ALA A 142 27.82 -9.83 -9.39
N LEU A 143 27.09 -10.71 -10.07
CA LEU A 143 27.18 -10.92 -11.53
C LEU A 143 26.65 -9.69 -12.28
N VAL A 144 25.51 -9.18 -11.84
CA VAL A 144 24.87 -8.00 -12.43
C VAL A 144 25.72 -6.74 -12.24
N ARG A 145 26.30 -6.56 -11.06
CA ARG A 145 27.13 -5.40 -10.74
C ARG A 145 28.33 -5.29 -11.67
N GLY A 146 28.98 -6.40 -12.00
CA GLY A 146 30.10 -6.44 -12.95
C GLY A 146 29.75 -5.96 -14.36
N LYS A 147 28.50 -6.15 -14.80
CA LYS A 147 28.02 -5.63 -16.10
C LYS A 147 27.67 -4.14 -16.04
N LEU A 148 27.30 -3.63 -14.87
CA LEU A 148 26.79 -2.27 -14.69
C LEU A 148 27.80 -1.32 -14.01
N GLU A 149 29.08 -1.68 -13.93
CA GLU A 149 30.14 -0.92 -13.25
C GLU A 149 30.27 0.53 -13.75
N ASN A 150 29.95 0.76 -15.02
CA ASN A 150 30.01 2.09 -15.64
C ASN A 150 28.84 3.01 -15.23
N LEU A 151 27.84 2.46 -14.55
CA LEU A 151 26.65 3.19 -14.12
C LEU A 151 26.71 3.52 -12.65
N ARG A 152 26.17 4.68 -12.31
CA ARG A 152 26.14 5.14 -10.94
C ARG A 152 24.98 4.51 -10.18
N GLU A 153 25.29 3.71 -9.17
CA GLU A 153 24.32 3.31 -8.14
C GLU A 153 23.75 4.55 -7.44
N ALA A 154 22.42 4.66 -7.40
CA ALA A 154 21.72 5.72 -6.68
C ALA A 154 21.54 5.33 -5.21
N THR A 155 21.03 4.12 -4.99
CA THR A 155 20.68 3.57 -3.67
C THR A 155 20.78 2.06 -3.76
N THR A 156 21.33 1.43 -2.72
CA THR A 156 21.43 -0.03 -2.61
C THR A 156 21.03 -0.42 -1.18
N GLN A 157 20.03 -1.30 -1.07
CA GLN A 157 19.62 -1.93 0.19
C GLN A 157 19.93 -3.42 0.07
N ALA A 158 20.89 -3.89 0.86
CA ALA A 158 21.29 -5.29 0.89
C ALA A 158 20.73 -5.98 2.13
N ASN A 159 20.57 -7.31 2.05
CA ASN A 159 20.03 -8.15 3.12
C ASN A 159 18.64 -7.66 3.56
N VAL A 160 17.75 -7.48 2.58
CA VAL A 160 16.32 -7.22 2.80
C VAL A 160 15.52 -8.49 2.52
N ALA A 161 14.27 -8.50 2.98
CA ALA A 161 13.31 -9.54 2.65
C ALA A 161 12.36 -9.09 1.55
N LYS A 162 12.10 -9.97 0.58
CA LYS A 162 11.11 -9.80 -0.50
C LYS A 162 9.91 -10.68 -0.22
N LEU A 163 8.72 -10.08 -0.22
CA LEU A 163 7.43 -10.77 -0.22
C LEU A 163 6.83 -10.65 -1.61
N THR A 164 6.40 -11.76 -2.20
CA THR A 164 5.64 -11.75 -3.44
C THR A 164 4.26 -12.31 -3.18
N LEU A 165 3.24 -11.53 -3.44
CA LEU A 165 1.83 -11.89 -3.30
C LEU A 165 1.22 -12.00 -4.70
N ASN A 166 0.91 -13.22 -5.13
CA ASN A 166 0.24 -13.50 -6.39
C ASN A 166 -1.27 -13.48 -6.16
N LEU A 167 -1.96 -12.51 -6.76
CA LEU A 167 -3.40 -12.35 -6.67
C LEU A 167 -4.10 -12.93 -7.90
N LEU A 168 -5.36 -13.31 -7.75
CA LEU A 168 -6.19 -13.65 -8.91
C LEU A 168 -6.49 -12.37 -9.73
N PRO A 169 -6.62 -12.43 -11.06
CA PRO A 169 -6.86 -11.23 -11.89
C PRO A 169 -8.10 -10.39 -11.50
N ARG A 170 -9.11 -11.03 -10.90
CA ARG A 170 -10.32 -10.34 -10.38
C ARG A 170 -10.08 -9.63 -9.04
N ALA A 171 -9.12 -10.13 -8.26
CA ALA A 171 -8.79 -9.60 -6.94
C ALA A 171 -8.18 -8.20 -7.06
N GLU A 172 -7.28 -8.02 -8.00
CA GLU A 172 -6.54 -6.77 -8.20
C GLU A 172 -7.35 -5.63 -8.78
N MET A 173 -8.40 -5.95 -9.54
CA MET A 173 -9.37 -4.97 -10.01
C MET A 173 -10.32 -4.48 -8.91
N THR A 174 -10.17 -5.01 -7.69
CA THR A 174 -10.91 -4.53 -6.54
C THR A 174 -10.28 -3.23 -6.02
N PRO A 175 -11.02 -2.10 -6.06
CA PRO A 175 -10.52 -0.86 -5.47
C PRO A 175 -10.22 -1.05 -3.98
N GLY A 176 -9.04 -0.61 -3.56
CA GLY A 176 -8.63 -0.62 -2.15
C GLY A 176 -7.72 -1.79 -1.73
N ILE A 177 -7.42 -2.76 -2.60
CA ILE A 177 -6.56 -3.90 -2.26
C ILE A 177 -5.15 -3.48 -1.82
N ALA A 178 -4.53 -2.54 -2.53
CA ALA A 178 -3.23 -1.99 -2.15
C ALA A 178 -3.29 -1.29 -0.79
N SER A 179 -4.36 -0.51 -0.54
CA SER A 179 -4.57 0.15 0.75
C SER A 179 -4.76 -0.85 1.88
N TYR A 180 -5.46 -1.96 1.62
CA TYR A 180 -5.66 -3.02 2.59
C TYR A 180 -4.35 -3.70 2.98
N ILE A 181 -3.55 -4.12 2.00
CA ILE A 181 -2.27 -4.80 2.24
C ILE A 181 -1.29 -3.87 2.98
N THR A 182 -1.16 -2.63 2.53
CA THR A 182 -0.26 -1.64 3.16
C THR A 182 -0.70 -1.26 4.58
N GLU A 183 -2.01 -1.11 4.82
CA GLU A 183 -2.55 -0.86 6.17
C GLU A 183 -2.31 -2.06 7.10
N LEU A 184 -2.51 -3.27 6.59
CA LEU A 184 -2.30 -4.51 7.32
C LEU A 184 -0.84 -4.66 7.79
N LEU A 185 0.12 -4.32 6.94
CA LEU A 185 1.54 -4.33 7.33
C LEU A 185 1.83 -3.20 8.35
N PHE A 186 1.35 -1.99 8.07
CA PHE A 186 1.54 -0.83 8.95
C PHE A 186 1.02 -1.06 10.38
N ARG A 187 -0.20 -1.57 10.54
CA ARG A 187 -0.80 -1.79 11.88
C ARG A 187 -0.10 -2.89 12.68
N ASN A 188 0.63 -3.77 12.00
CA ASN A 188 1.48 -4.80 12.63
C ASN A 188 2.93 -4.32 12.83
N GLY A 189 3.21 -3.04 12.59
CA GLY A 189 4.52 -2.43 12.84
C GLY A 189 5.58 -2.76 11.77
N ILE A 190 5.17 -3.29 10.63
CA ILE A 190 6.08 -3.66 9.53
C ILE A 190 6.23 -2.45 8.61
N ASN A 191 7.46 -1.98 8.43
CA ASN A 191 7.75 -0.91 7.49
C ASN A 191 8.02 -1.46 6.09
N ILE A 192 7.38 -0.87 5.08
CA ILE A 192 7.61 -1.20 3.68
C ILE A 192 8.73 -0.31 3.16
N LEU A 193 9.85 -0.92 2.76
CA LEU A 193 11.01 -0.24 2.19
C LEU A 193 10.79 0.08 0.71
N ASP A 194 10.16 -0.85 -0.01
CA ASP A 194 9.75 -0.67 -1.40
C ASP A 194 8.53 -1.55 -1.75
N ALA A 195 7.76 -1.15 -2.76
CA ALA A 195 6.64 -1.94 -3.23
C ALA A 195 6.31 -1.70 -4.71
N PHE A 196 6.04 -2.79 -5.42
CA PHE A 196 5.54 -2.81 -6.79
C PHE A 196 4.16 -3.47 -6.79
N LEU A 197 3.17 -2.72 -7.25
CA LEU A 197 1.78 -3.15 -7.32
C LEU A 197 1.45 -3.44 -8.78
N GLY A 198 1.70 -4.67 -9.23
CA GLY A 198 1.46 -5.13 -10.59
C GLY A 198 0.07 -5.73 -10.80
N TYR A 199 -0.16 -6.20 -12.03
CA TYR A 199 -1.29 -7.05 -12.38
C TYR A 199 -0.81 -8.51 -12.37
N GLY A 200 -1.28 -9.28 -11.40
CA GLY A 200 -0.91 -10.63 -11.01
C GLY A 200 -0.07 -10.65 -9.73
N ASP A 201 0.88 -9.72 -9.63
CA ASP A 201 1.99 -9.79 -8.68
C ASP A 201 2.17 -8.48 -7.90
N ILE A 202 2.03 -8.58 -6.59
CA ILE A 202 2.45 -7.54 -5.65
C ILE A 202 3.79 -7.94 -5.04
N ILE A 203 4.81 -7.13 -5.23
CA ILE A 203 6.14 -7.33 -4.65
C ILE A 203 6.34 -6.28 -3.59
N MET A 204 6.75 -6.70 -2.39
CA MET A 204 7.05 -5.80 -1.27
C MET A 204 8.42 -6.14 -0.71
N VAL A 205 9.20 -5.11 -0.41
CA VAL A 205 10.51 -5.21 0.22
C VAL A 205 10.39 -4.65 1.63
N VAL A 206 10.85 -5.43 2.61
CA VAL A 206 10.84 -5.08 4.04
C VAL A 206 12.21 -5.37 4.65
N ASP A 207 12.45 -4.89 5.88
CA ASP A 207 13.64 -5.29 6.63
C ASP A 207 13.65 -6.82 6.78
N ASP A 208 14.82 -7.46 6.62
CA ASP A 208 14.91 -8.92 6.68
C ASP A 208 14.40 -9.49 8.02
N ARG A 209 14.54 -8.73 9.11
CA ARG A 209 14.01 -9.10 10.43
C ARG A 209 12.49 -9.10 10.49
N ASP A 210 11.84 -8.25 9.70
CA ASP A 210 10.37 -8.13 9.65
C ASP A 210 9.75 -9.10 8.64
N GLY A 211 10.55 -9.69 7.74
CA GLY A 211 10.12 -10.62 6.69
C GLY A 211 9.21 -11.75 7.19
N PRO A 212 9.62 -12.53 8.21
CA PRO A 212 8.79 -13.62 8.76
C PRO A 212 7.45 -13.12 9.31
N LEU A 213 7.44 -12.02 10.07
CA LEU A 213 6.21 -11.46 10.63
C LEU A 213 5.27 -10.97 9.52
N ALA A 214 5.82 -10.33 8.50
CA ALA A 214 5.06 -9.85 7.36
C ALA A 214 4.44 -10.98 6.55
N TYR A 215 5.18 -12.07 6.35
CA TYR A 215 4.66 -13.29 5.73
C TYR A 215 3.50 -13.85 6.55
N ASP A 216 3.67 -14.04 7.86
CA ASP A 216 2.64 -14.62 8.74
C ASP A 216 1.35 -13.79 8.75
N VAL A 217 1.49 -12.46 8.82
CA VAL A 217 0.36 -11.52 8.81
C VAL A 217 -0.45 -11.66 7.51
N LEU A 218 0.22 -11.64 6.36
CA LEU A 218 -0.45 -11.74 5.06
C LEU A 218 -1.01 -13.16 4.84
N GLN A 219 -0.26 -14.19 5.22
CA GLN A 219 -0.67 -15.58 5.11
C GLN A 219 -1.91 -15.89 5.96
N GLY A 220 -2.05 -15.25 7.11
CA GLY A 220 -3.23 -15.34 7.97
C GLY A 220 -4.51 -14.79 7.33
N GLU A 221 -4.39 -13.71 6.55
CA GLU A 221 -5.52 -13.17 5.79
C GLU A 221 -5.91 -14.04 4.60
N ILE A 222 -4.92 -14.67 3.94
CA ILE A 222 -5.14 -15.61 2.83
C ILE A 222 -5.94 -16.83 3.31
N HIS A 223 -5.54 -17.48 4.40
CA HIS A 223 -6.24 -18.68 4.88
C HIS A 223 -7.58 -18.37 5.58
N GLY A 224 -7.86 -17.09 5.85
CA GLY A 224 -9.00 -16.65 6.64
C GLY A 224 -8.81 -16.95 8.13
N SER A 225 -9.12 -15.97 8.99
CA SER A 225 -8.92 -16.00 10.45
C SER A 225 -9.87 -16.96 11.20
N SER A 226 -9.99 -18.23 10.77
CA SER A 226 -10.87 -19.22 11.39
C SER A 226 -10.16 -20.22 12.30
N THR A 227 -8.83 -20.33 12.23
CA THR A 227 -8.13 -21.49 12.83
C THR A 227 -6.83 -21.20 13.59
N TRP A 228 -6.26 -19.98 13.55
CA TRP A 228 -4.94 -19.73 14.17
C TRP A 228 -4.97 -19.41 15.69
N ARG A 229 -6.14 -19.18 16.30
CA ARG A 229 -6.24 -18.86 17.75
C ARG A 229 -6.44 -20.07 18.67
N SER A 230 -6.41 -21.29 18.13
CA SER A 230 -6.65 -22.53 18.89
C SER A 230 -5.37 -23.37 19.06
N GLY A 231 -4.24 -22.74 19.42
CA GLY A 231 -2.98 -23.41 19.73
C GLY A 231 -2.69 -23.40 21.22
N ASN A 232 -3.29 -24.34 21.95
CA ASN A 232 -3.07 -24.64 23.37
C ASN A 232 -1.58 -24.68 23.75
N HIS A 233 -1.18 -23.86 24.73
CA HIS A 233 -0.11 -24.19 25.69
C HIS A 233 -0.67 -23.93 27.10
N GLY A 234 -1.41 -24.92 27.63
CA GLY A 234 -1.65 -25.03 29.06
C GLY A 234 -0.45 -25.71 29.70
N PRO A 235 -0.02 -25.32 30.91
CA PRO A 235 1.17 -25.90 31.54
C PRO A 235 0.86 -27.34 31.96
N SER A 236 1.71 -28.27 31.54
CA SER A 236 1.72 -29.63 32.03
C SER A 236 1.92 -29.64 33.55
N ARG A 237 1.00 -30.27 34.27
CA ARG A 237 1.23 -30.75 35.63
C ARG A 237 2.03 -32.03 35.60
#